data_AF-A0A658R0K2-F1
#
_entry.id   AF-A0A658R0K2-F1
#
_cell.length_a   1.000
_cell.length_b   1.000
_cell.length_c   1.000
_cell.angle_alpha   90.00
_cell.angle_beta   90.00
_cell.angle_gamma   90.00
#
_symmetry.space_group_name_H-M   'P 1'
#
loop_
_entity.id
_entity.type
_entity.pdbx_description
1 polymer ?
#
loop_
_entity_poly.entity_id
_entity_poly.type
_entity_poly.pdbx_seq_one_letter_code
_entity_poly.pdbx_strand_id
1 'polypeptide(L)' 'MIAGNTAIIAHIGFPTHTFKSPMIDNPYFEHAGVDAVVVRRDANLNPFPHSSNPSSR' A
#
# COMPACT_ATOMS: atom_id res chain seq x y z
N MET A 1 -5.98 -13.99 5.63
CA MET A 1 -6.37 -13.42 6.95
C MET A 1 -5.10 -12.81 7.56
N ILE A 2 -5.12 -11.56 8.06
CA ILE A 2 -3.94 -10.88 8.64
C ILE A 2 -3.94 -11.08 10.17
N ALA A 3 -2.81 -11.43 10.74
CA ALA A 3 -2.59 -11.69 12.17
C ALA A 3 -1.54 -10.71 12.77
N GLY A 4 -1.32 -10.78 14.08
CA GLY A 4 -0.39 -9.89 14.80
C GLY A 4 1.09 -10.03 14.40
N ASN A 5 1.43 -11.06 13.62
CA ASN A 5 2.79 -11.35 13.17
C ASN A 5 2.97 -11.20 11.64
N THR A 6 1.93 -10.77 10.92
CA THR A 6 1.98 -10.67 9.46
C THR A 6 3.02 -9.66 9.01
N ALA A 7 3.96 -10.11 8.18
CA ALA A 7 4.95 -9.24 7.55
C ALA A 7 4.30 -8.39 6.44
N ILE A 8 4.48 -7.07 6.51
CA ILE A 8 3.98 -6.14 5.49
C ILE A 8 5.12 -5.79 4.53
N ILE A 9 4.93 -6.12 3.25
CA ILE A 9 5.86 -5.78 2.17
C ILE A 9 5.28 -4.61 1.37
N ALA A 10 5.88 -3.44 1.51
CA ALA A 10 5.43 -2.24 0.81
C ALA A 10 6.07 -2.14 -0.59
N HIS A 11 5.27 -2.27 -1.63
CA HIS A 11 5.68 -1.87 -2.98
C HIS A 11 5.47 -0.37 -3.18
N ILE A 12 6.58 0.36 -3.29
CA ILE A 12 6.62 1.82 -3.38
C ILE A 12 7.02 2.22 -4.80
N GLY A 13 6.21 3.05 -5.46
CA GLY A 13 6.52 3.63 -6.77
C GLY A 13 5.39 4.51 -7.31
N PHE A 14 5.59 5.16 -8.45
CA PHE A 14 4.57 5.95 -9.14
C PHE A 14 4.73 5.78 -10.66
N PRO A 15 3.65 5.57 -11.43
CA PRO A 15 2.26 5.41 -10.99
C PRO A 15 1.94 4.00 -10.46
N THR A 16 1.12 3.90 -9.41
CA THR A 16 0.85 2.62 -8.72
C THR A 16 -0.24 1.75 -9.35
N HIS A 17 -1.07 2.30 -10.24
CA HIS A 17 -2.25 1.62 -10.77
C HIS A 17 -1.91 0.37 -11.60
N THR A 18 -0.74 0.34 -12.25
CA THR A 18 -0.25 -0.75 -13.10
C THR A 18 0.40 -1.91 -12.36
N PHE A 19 0.68 -1.80 -11.05
CA PHE A 19 1.36 -2.85 -10.31
C PHE A 19 0.47 -4.09 -10.10
N LYS A 20 0.73 -5.17 -10.83
CA LYS A 20 0.02 -6.45 -10.67
C LYS A 20 0.54 -7.31 -9.51
N SER A 21 1.69 -6.97 -8.94
CA SER A 21 2.38 -7.76 -7.90
C SER A 21 1.49 -8.23 -6.74
N PRO A 22 0.68 -7.36 -6.09
CA PRO A 22 -0.16 -7.80 -4.97
C PRO A 22 -1.20 -8.86 -5.36
N MET A 23 -1.64 -8.89 -6.62
CA MET A 23 -2.62 -9.87 -7.12
C MET A 23 -2.00 -11.23 -7.39
N ILE A 24 -0.67 -11.32 -7.50
CA ILE A 24 0.07 -12.56 -7.76
C ILE A 24 0.69 -13.08 -6.46
N ASP A 25 1.32 -12.19 -5.68
CA ASP A 25 2.08 -12.55 -4.49
C ASP A 25 1.17 -12.95 -3.31
N ASN A 26 0.07 -12.23 -3.08
CA ASN A 26 -0.81 -12.53 -1.94
C ASN A 26 -1.50 -13.90 -2.05
N PRO A 27 -2.04 -14.32 -3.22
CA PRO A 27 -2.53 -15.69 -3.39
C PRO A 27 -1.44 -16.75 -3.21
N TYR A 28 -0.21 -16.46 -3.62
CA TYR A 28 0.92 -17.36 -3.39
C TYR A 28 1.26 -17.47 -1.89
N PHE A 29 1.29 -16.36 -1.15
CA PHE A 29 1.53 -16.39 0.30
C PHE A 29 0.45 -17.17 1.05
N GLU A 30 -0.81 -17.02 0.65
CA GLU A 30 -1.92 -17.79 1.19
C GLU A 30 -1.78 -19.28 0.92
N HIS A 31 -1.45 -19.67 -0.32
CA HIS A 31 -1.23 -21.08 -0.68
C HIS A 31 0.03 -21.68 -0.02
N ALA A 32 1.08 -20.88 0.17
CA ALA A 32 2.34 -21.31 0.75
C ALA A 32 2.37 -21.26 2.29
N GLY A 33 1.30 -20.78 2.95
CA GLY A 33 1.26 -20.61 4.41
C GLY A 33 2.23 -19.55 4.93
N VAL A 34 2.60 -18.58 4.08
CA VAL A 34 3.50 -17.48 4.43
C VAL A 34 2.66 -16.36 5.04
N ASP A 35 2.96 -15.98 6.27
CA ASP A 35 2.29 -14.87 6.97
C ASP A 35 2.83 -13.51 6.48
N ALA A 36 2.60 -13.20 5.21
CA ALA A 36 3.01 -11.95 4.59
C ALA A 36 1.92 -11.39 3.66
N VAL A 37 1.89 -10.06 3.56
CA VAL A 37 1.01 -9.34 2.63
C VAL A 37 1.78 -8.25 1.90
N VAL A 38 1.63 -8.20 0.58
CA VAL A 38 2.13 -7.11 -0.26
C VAL A 38 1.05 -6.06 -0.40
N VAL A 39 1.41 -4.81 -0.10
CA VAL A 39 0.54 -3.65 -0.27
C VAL A 39 1.17 -2.67 -1.26
N ARG A 40 0.33 -2.01 -2.07
CA ARG A 40 0.78 -0.91 -2.93
C ARG A 40 0.73 0.38 -2.16
N ARG A 41 1.83 1.12 -2.15
CA ARG A 41 1.88 2.46 -1.56
C ARG A 41 2.25 3.47 -2.64
N ASP A 42 1.42 4.50 -2.79
CA ASP A 42 1.70 5.60 -3.70
C ASP A 42 2.87 6.45 -3.19
N ALA A 43 3.87 6.67 -4.06
CA ALA A 43 5.00 7.54 -3.79
C ALA A 43 4.72 9.01 -4.10
N ASN A 44 3.46 9.42 -4.26
CA ASN A 44 3.08 10.83 -4.41
C ASN A 44 3.64 11.66 -3.25
N LEU A 45 4.69 12.43 -3.56
CA LEU A 45 5.42 13.31 -2.67
C LEU A 45 4.66 14.63 -2.50
N ASN A 46 3.40 14.59 -2.06
CA ASN A 46 2.72 15.78 -1.55
C ASN A 46 2.57 15.68 -0.03
N PRO A 47 3.64 16.00 0.74
CA PRO A 47 3.67 15.80 2.19
C PRO A 47 2.89 16.85 3.00
N PHE A 48 2.16 17.78 2.36
CA PHE A 48 1.40 18.80 3.08
C PHE A 48 -0.08 18.76 2.70
N PRO A 49 -1.01 18.44 3.63
CA PRO A 49 -2.36 18.91 3.48
C PRO A 49 -2.28 20.44 3.56
N HIS A 50 -2.50 21.11 2.43
CA HIS A 50 -2.73 22.55 2.44
C HIS A 50 -3.98 22.75 3.30
N SER A 51 -3.79 23.06 4.59
CA SER A 51 -4.81 23.68 5.42
C SER A 51 -5.08 25.04 4.78
N SER A 52 -5.96 25.08 3.80
CA SER A 52 -6.57 26.33 3.36
C SER A 52 -7.44 26.83 4.52
N ASN A 53 -6.83 27.73 5.29
CA ASN A 53 -7.41 28.62 6.28
C ASN A 53 -8.89 28.98 5.99
N PRO A 54 -9.82 28.89 6.96
CA PRO A 54 -11.20 29.32 6.80
C PRO A 54 -11.25 30.85 6.80
N SER A 55 -11.06 31.46 5.64
CA SER A 55 -11.39 32.87 5.42
C SER A 55 -11.57 33.14 3.93
N SER A 56 -12.75 32.82 3.43
CA SER A 56 -13.27 33.45 2.22
C SER A 56 -14.81 33.37 2.19
N ARG A 57 -15.40 34.49 2.62
CA ARG A 57 -16.80 34.95 2.45
C ARG A 57 -17.83 34.45 3.44
#